data_AF-A0A497FLI9-F1
#
_entry.id   AF-A0A497FLI9-F1
#
_cell.length_a   1.000
_cell.length_b   1.000
_cell.length_c   1.000
_cell.angle_alpha   90.00
_cell.angle_beta   90.00
_cell.angle_gamma   90.00
#
_symmetry.space_group_name_H-M   'P 1'
#
loop_
_entity.id
_entity.type
_entity.pdbx_description
1 polymer ?
#
loop_
_entity_poly.entity_id
_entity_poly.type
_entity_poly.pdbx_seq_one_letter_code
_entity_poly.pdbx_strand_id
1 'polypeptide(L)'
;MESSMVAIPIKRDSKFNESITANNDILSSDITPYTVPSYLRIYATFDTAGVLTLRRTNGGTTISENLNAGNSLVANAAYVFDVITDDEETYNLQYSVNATLLKLIVLEIDRGI
;
A
#
# COMPACT_ATOMS: atom_id res chain seq x y z
N MET A 1 17.43 -6.74 31.40
CA MET A 1 17.84 -7.14 30.04
C MET A 1 16.69 -6.69 29.16
N GLU A 2 16.77 -5.48 28.61
CA GLU A 2 15.77 -5.03 27.63
C GLU A 2 15.85 -5.99 26.44
N SER A 3 14.78 -6.72 26.19
CA SER A 3 14.61 -7.40 24.92
C SER A 3 14.64 -6.31 23.87
N SER A 4 15.67 -6.27 23.02
CA SER A 4 15.60 -5.42 21.82
C SER A 4 14.39 -5.92 21.04
N MET A 5 13.29 -5.17 21.08
CA MET A 5 12.10 -5.46 20.29
C MET A 5 12.50 -5.22 18.83
N VAL A 6 12.94 -6.28 18.15
CA VAL A 6 13.16 -6.23 16.71
C VAL A 6 11.78 -6.06 16.09
N ALA A 7 11.53 -4.92 15.44
CA ALA A 7 10.35 -4.76 14.61
C ALA A 7 10.41 -5.81 13.50
N ILE A 8 9.54 -6.82 13.55
CA ILE A 8 9.43 -7.85 12.52
C ILE A 8 8.37 -7.37 11.52
N PRO A 9 8.73 -7.06 10.26
CA PRO A 9 7.75 -6.68 9.26
C PRO A 9 6.72 -7.79 9.04
N ILE A 10 5.44 -7.45 9.13
CA ILE A 10 4.33 -8.35 8.87
C ILE A 10 3.91 -8.17 7.40
N LYS A 11 4.03 -9.23 6.59
CA LYS A 11 3.56 -9.17 5.20
C LYS A 11 2.03 -9.18 5.16
N ARG A 12 1.44 -8.08 4.67
CA ARG A 12 -0.01 -7.91 4.53
C ARG A 12 -0.51 -8.43 3.19
N ASP A 13 0.24 -8.19 2.11
CA ASP A 13 -0.09 -8.66 0.77
C ASP A 13 1.18 -8.87 -0.07
N SER A 14 1.09 -9.73 -1.08
CA SER A 14 2.11 -9.88 -2.11
C SER A 14 1.49 -10.45 -3.38
N LYS A 15 1.44 -9.63 -4.44
CA LYS A 15 1.01 -10.03 -5.78
C LYS A 15 2.19 -10.10 -6.74
N PHE A 16 2.04 -10.87 -7.82
CA PHE A 16 3.03 -10.98 -8.88
C PHE A 16 2.34 -11.25 -10.21
N ASN A 17 2.61 -10.38 -11.19
CA ASN A 17 2.11 -10.50 -12.56
C ASN A 17 0.57 -10.64 -12.66
N GLU A 18 -0.17 -9.72 -12.03
CA GLU A 18 -1.63 -9.70 -12.01
C GLU A 18 -2.20 -8.57 -12.88
N SER A 19 -3.32 -8.82 -13.56
CA SER A 19 -4.06 -7.77 -14.27
C SER A 19 -4.81 -6.89 -13.27
N ILE A 20 -4.66 -5.58 -13.38
CA ILE A 20 -5.35 -4.57 -12.58
C ILE A 20 -6.26 -3.75 -13.49
N THR A 21 -7.49 -3.54 -13.03
CA THR A 21 -8.47 -2.65 -13.68
C THR A 21 -8.37 -1.24 -13.09
N ALA A 22 -8.41 -0.22 -13.94
CA ALA A 22 -8.36 1.17 -13.56
C ALA A 22 -9.41 1.52 -12.48
N ASN A 23 -8.99 2.24 -11.45
CA ASN A 23 -9.82 2.79 -10.37
C ASN A 23 -10.60 1.75 -9.54
N ASN A 24 -10.22 0.47 -9.66
CA ASN A 24 -10.69 -0.59 -8.77
C ASN A 24 -9.64 -0.88 -7.70
N ASP A 25 -10.11 -1.35 -6.55
CA ASP A 25 -9.24 -1.80 -5.47
C ASP A 25 -8.37 -2.97 -5.93
N ILE A 26 -7.06 -2.85 -5.67
CA ILE A 26 -6.05 -3.85 -6.04
C ILE A 26 -6.10 -5.03 -5.06
N LEU A 27 -6.41 -4.75 -3.79
CA LEU A 27 -6.52 -5.76 -2.74
C LEU A 27 -7.96 -6.25 -2.65
N SER A 28 -8.16 -7.57 -2.52
CA SER A 28 -9.50 -8.18 -2.39
C SER A 28 -10.20 -7.83 -1.06
N SER A 29 -9.44 -7.35 -0.09
CA SER A 29 -9.91 -6.90 1.22
C SER A 29 -9.02 -5.76 1.70
N ASP A 30 -9.61 -4.79 2.39
CA ASP A 30 -8.83 -3.73 3.00
C ASP A 30 -7.86 -4.28 4.07
N ILE A 31 -6.72 -3.63 4.20
CA ILE A 31 -5.77 -3.87 5.26
C ILE A 31 -6.25 -3.13 6.50
N THR A 32 -6.48 -3.86 7.59
CA THR A 32 -6.57 -3.30 8.95
C THR A 32 -5.22 -3.49 9.63
N PRO A 33 -4.52 -2.42 10.05
CA PRO A 33 -3.24 -2.54 10.76
C PRO A 33 -3.38 -3.39 12.03
N TYR A 34 -2.39 -4.22 12.32
CA TYR A 34 -2.33 -4.98 13.59
C TYR A 34 -1.81 -4.15 14.75
N THR A 35 -0.86 -3.27 14.43
CA THR A 35 -0.23 -2.35 15.37
C THR A 35 -0.50 -0.95 14.88
N VAL A 36 -0.97 -0.09 15.78
CA VAL A 36 -1.23 1.33 15.51
C VAL A 36 -0.55 2.18 16.58
N PRO A 37 0.13 3.27 16.20
CA PRO A 37 0.51 3.65 14.84
C PRO A 37 1.63 2.75 14.27
N SER A 38 1.55 2.38 12.99
CA SER A 38 2.57 1.61 12.25
C SER A 38 2.87 2.26 10.89
N TYR A 39 3.73 1.61 10.10
CA TYR A 39 3.95 1.97 8.70
C TYR A 39 3.49 0.85 7.77
N LEU A 40 2.71 1.18 6.74
CA LEU A 40 2.60 0.34 5.55
C LEU A 40 3.69 0.74 4.57
N ARG A 41 4.70 -0.14 4.42
CA ARG A 41 5.70 -0.06 3.36
C ARG A 41 5.18 -0.78 2.12
N ILE A 42 4.98 -0.03 1.05
CA ILE A 42 4.39 -0.49 -0.21
C ILE A 42 5.46 -0.48 -1.28
N TYR A 43 5.86 -1.65 -1.76
CA TYR A 43 6.66 -1.82 -2.97
C TYR A 43 5.74 -2.11 -4.15
N ALA A 44 5.81 -1.34 -5.23
CA ALA A 44 4.97 -1.54 -6.41
C ALA A 44 5.71 -1.31 -7.73
N THR A 45 5.41 -2.15 -8.71
CA THR A 45 5.90 -2.05 -10.10
C THR A 45 4.76 -2.39 -11.06
N PHE A 46 4.50 -1.53 -12.03
CA PHE A 46 3.46 -1.69 -13.07
C PHE A 46 4.08 -1.66 -14.47
N ASP A 47 3.46 -2.32 -15.44
CA ASP A 47 3.93 -2.34 -16.85
C ASP A 47 3.52 -1.10 -17.66
N THR A 48 2.60 -0.29 -17.12
CA THR A 48 1.97 0.85 -17.78
C THR A 48 2.05 2.05 -16.86
N ALA A 49 2.30 3.24 -17.42
CA ALA A 49 2.39 4.46 -16.62
C ALA A 49 1.01 4.92 -16.11
N GLY A 50 0.94 5.29 -14.83
CA GLY A 50 -0.30 5.66 -14.15
C GLY A 50 -0.06 6.06 -12.69
N VAL A 51 -1.08 6.60 -12.04
CA VAL A 51 -1.01 7.08 -10.66
C VAL A 51 -1.45 5.97 -9.70
N LEU A 52 -0.60 5.69 -8.70
CA LEU A 52 -0.95 4.83 -7.58
C LEU A 52 -1.59 5.68 -6.48
N THR A 53 -2.77 5.26 -6.03
CA THR A 53 -3.57 6.00 -5.04
C THR A 53 -3.81 5.11 -3.83
N LEU A 54 -3.55 5.65 -2.65
CA LEU A 54 -3.97 5.05 -1.38
C LEU A 54 -5.44 5.38 -1.14
N ARG A 55 -6.23 4.36 -0.84
CA ARG A 55 -7.61 4.48 -0.35
C ARG A 55 -7.58 4.27 1.15
N ARG A 56 -7.95 5.30 1.91
CA ARG A 56 -8.04 5.26 3.38
C ARG A 56 -9.49 5.39 3.77
N THR A 57 -10.00 4.47 4.58
CA THR A 57 -11.38 4.49 5.08
C THR A 57 -11.39 4.59 6.59
N ASN A 58 -12.16 5.52 7.15
CA ASN A 58 -12.45 5.63 8.58
C ASN A 58 -13.95 5.84 8.77
N GLY A 59 -14.60 5.07 9.64
CA GLY A 59 -16.03 5.24 9.94
C GLY A 59 -16.95 5.20 8.71
N GLY A 60 -16.58 4.45 7.67
CA GLY A 60 -17.32 4.36 6.40
C GLY A 60 -17.06 5.50 5.40
N THR A 61 -16.25 6.49 5.75
CA THR A 61 -15.81 7.54 4.82
C THR A 61 -14.47 7.16 4.22
N THR A 62 -14.41 7.05 2.88
CA THR A 62 -13.17 6.78 2.15
C THR A 62 -12.63 8.03 1.49
N ILE A 63 -11.36 8.33 1.71
CA ILE A 63 -10.60 9.36 1.00
C ILE A 63 -9.55 8.75 0.07
N SER A 64 -9.09 9.53 -0.90
CA SER A 64 -8.04 9.15 -1.85
C SER A 64 -6.82 10.04 -1.67
N GLU A 65 -5.67 9.41 -1.51
CA GLU A 65 -4.38 10.08 -1.43
C GLU A 65 -3.52 9.60 -2.59
N ASN A 66 -3.26 10.48 -3.56
CA ASN A 66 -2.39 10.14 -4.67
C ASN A 66 -0.94 10.06 -4.20
N LEU A 67 -0.31 8.91 -4.35
CA LEU A 67 1.11 8.74 -4.06
C LEU A 67 1.95 9.43 -5.13
N ASN A 68 3.23 9.67 -4.83
CA ASN A 68 4.16 10.36 -5.73
C ASN A 68 3.66 11.75 -6.19
N ALA A 69 2.99 12.49 -5.30
CA ALA A 69 2.35 13.78 -5.58
C ALA A 69 1.36 13.74 -6.76
N GLY A 70 0.78 12.57 -7.06
CA GLY A 70 -0.12 12.38 -8.21
C GLY A 70 0.57 12.31 -9.56
N ASN A 71 1.90 12.27 -9.61
CA ASN A 71 2.63 12.01 -10.85
C ASN A 71 2.54 10.53 -11.21
N SER A 72 2.37 10.25 -12.50
CA SER A 72 2.42 8.88 -13.01
C SER A 72 3.73 8.20 -12.64
N LEU A 73 3.62 6.98 -12.11
CA LEU A 73 4.74 6.08 -11.97
C LEU A 73 5.24 5.69 -13.37
N VAL A 74 6.55 5.62 -13.54
CA VAL A 74 7.15 5.18 -14.80
C VAL A 74 6.92 3.68 -14.97
N ALA A 75 6.47 3.29 -16.17
CA ALA A 75 6.30 1.88 -16.52
C ALA A 75 7.60 1.09 -16.33
N ASN A 76 7.48 -0.14 -15.80
CA ASN A 76 8.59 -1.05 -15.50
C ASN A 76 9.61 -0.52 -14.48
N ALA A 77 9.26 0.50 -13.70
CA ALA A 77 10.08 1.01 -12.61
C ALA A 77 9.48 0.64 -11.24
N ALA A 78 10.36 0.28 -10.31
CA ALA A 78 9.98 -0.07 -8.95
C ALA A 78 9.92 1.19 -8.07
N TYR A 79 8.85 1.31 -7.29
CA TYR A 79 8.66 2.39 -6.32
C TYR A 79 8.44 1.82 -4.93
N VAL A 80 8.88 2.57 -3.90
CA VAL A 80 8.60 2.27 -2.49
C VAL A 80 7.98 3.50 -1.84
N PHE A 81 6.87 3.28 -1.14
CA PHE A 81 6.17 4.30 -0.36
C PHE A 81 6.03 3.82 1.08
N ASP A 82 6.19 4.74 2.03
CA ASP A 82 5.84 4.52 3.43
C ASP A 82 4.60 5.34 3.76
N VAL A 83 3.58 4.67 4.28
CA VAL A 83 2.31 5.28 4.71
C VAL A 83 2.16 5.08 6.21
N ILE A 84 1.92 6.17 6.95
CA ILE A 84 1.63 6.09 8.39
C ILE A 84 0.20 5.62 8.57
N THR A 85 0.01 4.65 9.46
CA THR A 85 -1.30 4.16 9.84
C THR A 85 -1.79 4.77 11.15
N ASP A 86 -3.11 4.86 11.28
CA ASP A 86 -3.80 5.28 12.49
C ASP A 86 -4.89 4.27 12.89
N ASP A 87 -5.42 4.42 14.10
CA ASP A 87 -6.49 3.59 14.64
C ASP A 87 -7.80 3.77 13.87
N GLU A 88 -8.63 2.72 13.86
CA GLU A 88 -9.93 2.66 13.17
C GLU A 88 -9.90 2.85 11.64
N GLU A 89 -8.70 2.91 11.03
CA GLU A 89 -8.53 3.09 9.60
C GLU A 89 -8.25 1.77 8.87
N THR A 90 -8.83 1.64 7.67
CA THR A 90 -8.52 0.57 6.73
C THR A 90 -7.95 1.11 5.42
N TYR A 91 -7.14 0.28 4.74
CA TYR A 91 -6.31 0.72 3.62
C TYR A 91 -6.45 -0.19 2.41
N ASN A 92 -6.59 0.41 1.24
CA ASN A 92 -6.50 -0.27 -0.05
C ASN A 92 -5.68 0.58 -1.04
N LEU A 93 -5.43 0.05 -2.23
CA LEU A 93 -4.68 0.70 -3.29
C LEU A 93 -5.49 0.67 -4.58
N GLN A 94 -5.43 1.75 -5.34
CA GLN A 94 -6.01 1.83 -6.69
C GLN A 94 -4.96 2.33 -7.68
N TYR A 95 -5.13 1.95 -8.95
CA TYR A 95 -4.30 2.44 -10.04
C TYR A 95 -5.15 3.16 -11.08
N SER A 96 -4.67 4.27 -11.62
CA SER A 96 -5.48 5.15 -12.47
C SER A 96 -5.79 4.61 -13.88
N VAL A 97 -5.12 3.53 -14.30
CA VAL A 97 -5.24 2.93 -15.64
C VAL A 97 -5.26 1.40 -15.55
N ASN A 98 -5.76 0.74 -16.59
CA ASN A 98 -5.59 -0.72 -16.72
C ASN A 98 -4.10 -1.02 -16.90
N ALA A 99 -3.57 -1.98 -16.16
CA ALA A 99 -2.15 -2.33 -16.19
C ALA A 99 -1.93 -3.77 -15.73
N THR A 100 -0.76 -4.33 -16.06
CA THR A 100 -0.22 -5.49 -15.33
C THR A 100 0.57 -4.98 -14.13
N LEU A 101 0.12 -5.34 -12.93
CA LEU A 101 0.90 -5.23 -11.70
C LEU A 101 2.00 -6.31 -11.72
N LEU A 102 3.21 -5.90 -12.07
CA LEU A 102 4.36 -6.80 -12.17
C LEU A 102 4.75 -7.32 -10.78
N LYS A 103 4.75 -6.45 -9.76
CA LYS A 103 5.02 -6.84 -8.38
C LYS A 103 4.36 -5.87 -7.40
N LEU A 104 3.74 -6.42 -6.35
CA LEU A 104 3.34 -5.70 -5.15
C LEU A 104 3.88 -6.44 -3.92
N ILE A 105 4.36 -5.70 -2.93
CA ILE A 105 4.53 -6.17 -1.56
C ILE A 105 4.03 -5.07 -0.65
N VAL A 106 3.13 -5.42 0.28
CA VAL A 106 2.74 -4.52 1.37
C VAL A 106 3.22 -5.16 2.68
N LEU A 107 4.09 -4.44 3.39
CA LEU A 107 4.56 -4.81 4.71
C LEU A 107 3.98 -3.82 5.73
N GLU A 108 3.48 -4.32 6.84
CA GLU A 108 3.24 -3.53 8.04
C GLU A 108 4.47 -3.61 8.93
N ILE A 109 5.00 -2.46 9.33
CA ILE A 109 6.20 -2.36 10.17
C ILE A 109 5.79 -1.59 11.41
N ASP A 110 5.86 -2.25 12.56
CA ASP A 110 5.65 -1.62 13.87
C ASP A 110 6.63 -0.44 14.05
N ARG A 111 6.18 0.66 14.66
CA ARG A 111 7.02 1.83 14.96
C ARG A 111 8.11 1.51 15.98
N GLY A 112 8.03 0.38 16.70
CA GLY A 112 9.12 -0.13 17.52
C GLY A 112 9.58 0.86 18.58
N ILE A 113 8.62 1.38 19.38
CA ILE A 113 8.90 2.26 20.52
C ILE A 113 8.79 1.46 21.82
#